data_AF-A0A1M5JLA9-F1
#
_entry.id   AF-A0A1M5JLA9-F1
#
_cell.length_a   1.000
_cell.length_b   1.000
_cell.length_c   1.000
_cell.angle_alpha   90.00
_cell.angle_beta   90.00
_cell.angle_gamma   90.00
#
_symmetry.space_group_name_H-M   'P 1'
#
loop_
_entity.id
_entity.type
_entity.pdbx_description
1 polymer ?
#
loop_
_entity_poly.entity_id
_entity_poly.type
_entity_poly.pdbx_seq_one_letter_code
_entity_poly.pdbx_strand_id
1 'polypeptide(L)'
;MTKKSIIIDPKAHSELTKLAESLKMNYGSLVQEMIYYFKKTGIDPKDAVNKNPALMVSALDKRIVSFLKVQERDILKPLRQDVFEYQKIQKDDNANLITAINKILNQHSVRTAEIKKNHLENFNLINSNDNSRTKLMNSELEKNRQAIIVLCQLIDDKNKSGALDKIKSIFS
;
A
#
# COMPACT_ATOMS: atom_id res chain seq x y z
N MET A 1 41.52 -48.75 -53.31
CA MET A 1 42.01 -47.51 -52.66
C MET A 1 43.45 -47.28 -53.08
N THR A 2 43.79 -46.08 -53.55
CA THR A 2 45.19 -45.71 -53.78
C THR A 2 45.86 -45.49 -52.43
N LYS A 3 46.95 -46.20 -52.15
CA LYS A 3 47.69 -46.02 -50.89
C LYS A 3 48.40 -44.67 -50.95
N LYS A 4 48.26 -43.88 -49.89
CA LYS A 4 48.95 -42.60 -49.71
C LYS A 4 49.90 -42.75 -48.53
N SER A 5 51.13 -42.25 -48.69
CA SER A 5 52.15 -42.30 -47.66
C SER A 5 52.37 -40.91 -47.07
N ILE A 6 52.59 -40.83 -45.76
CA ILE A 6 52.92 -39.60 -45.03
C ILE A 6 54.31 -39.78 -44.43
N ILE A 7 55.17 -38.78 -44.62
CA ILE A 7 56.52 -38.78 -44.05
C ILE A 7 56.47 -37.99 -42.74
N ILE A 8 56.90 -38.62 -41.65
CA ILE A 8 56.99 -38.04 -40.31
C ILE A 8 58.32 -38.44 -39.67
N ASP A 9 58.78 -37.69 -38.68
CA ASP A 9 60.00 -38.03 -37.96
C ASP A 9 59.79 -39.26 -37.04
N PRO A 10 60.88 -39.96 -36.65
CA PRO A 10 60.78 -41.16 -35.82
C PRO A 10 60.14 -40.94 -34.44
N LYS A 11 60.26 -39.74 -33.86
CA LYS A 11 59.66 -39.43 -32.55
C LYS A 11 58.15 -39.27 -32.69
N ALA A 12 57.70 -38.51 -33.68
CA ALA A 12 56.29 -38.38 -34.01
C ALA A 12 55.65 -39.73 -34.37
N HIS A 13 56.39 -40.63 -35.04
CA HIS A 13 55.89 -41.98 -35.30
C HIS A 13 55.66 -42.77 -34.01
N SER A 14 56.60 -42.73 -33.06
CA SER A 14 56.44 -43.40 -31.75
C SER A 14 55.25 -42.86 -30.96
N GLU A 15 55.04 -41.53 -30.96
CA GLU A 15 53.89 -40.91 -30.30
C GLU A 15 52.57 -41.24 -31.01
N LEU A 16 52.57 -41.32 -32.35
CA LEU A 16 51.42 -41.77 -33.12
C LEU A 16 51.05 -43.22 -32.78
N THR A 17 52.03 -44.11 -32.56
CA THR A 17 51.82 -45.49 -32.11
C THR A 17 51.11 -45.52 -30.75
N LYS A 18 51.64 -44.81 -29.76
CA LYS A 18 51.01 -44.72 -28.43
C LYS A 18 49.59 -44.16 -28.50
N LEU A 19 49.38 -43.12 -29.31
CA LEU A 19 48.08 -42.47 -29.46
C LEU A 19 47.07 -43.40 -30.14
N ALA A 20 47.48 -44.11 -31.20
CA ALA A 20 46.66 -45.09 -31.90
C ALA A 20 46.25 -46.25 -30.99
N GLU A 21 47.18 -46.75 -30.17
CA GLU A 21 46.91 -47.78 -29.17
C GLU A 21 45.92 -47.29 -28.11
N SER A 22 46.13 -46.08 -27.57
CA SER A 22 45.27 -45.50 -26.53
C SER A 22 43.82 -45.30 -26.99
N LEU A 23 43.64 -44.89 -28.25
CA LEU A 23 42.33 -44.66 -28.86
C LEU A 23 41.76 -45.92 -29.52
N LYS A 24 42.51 -47.03 -29.54
CA LYS A 24 42.16 -48.30 -30.20
C LYS A 24 41.81 -48.12 -31.68
N MET A 25 42.63 -47.35 -32.40
CA MET A 25 42.43 -47.02 -33.81
C MET A 25 43.61 -47.48 -34.65
N ASN A 26 43.36 -47.77 -35.93
CA ASN A 26 44.44 -47.95 -36.90
C ASN A 26 45.00 -46.58 -37.32
N TYR A 27 46.25 -46.55 -37.82
CA TYR A 27 46.92 -45.30 -38.19
C TYR A 27 46.17 -44.48 -39.24
N GLY A 28 45.63 -45.13 -40.28
CA GLY A 28 44.92 -44.44 -41.35
C GLY A 28 43.63 -43.76 -40.84
N SER A 29 42.85 -44.47 -40.03
CA SER A 29 41.63 -43.98 -39.41
C SER A 29 41.91 -42.87 -38.41
N LEU A 30 42.96 -42.99 -37.60
CA LEU A 30 43.35 -41.94 -36.67
C LEU A 30 43.71 -40.64 -37.41
N VAL A 31 44.52 -40.72 -38.47
CA VAL A 31 44.90 -39.54 -39.27
C VAL A 31 43.69 -38.94 -39.98
N GLN A 32 42.77 -39.75 -40.50
CA GLN A 32 41.53 -39.26 -41.10
C GLN A 32 40.67 -38.51 -40.07
N GLU A 33 40.47 -39.07 -38.88
CA GLU A 33 39.73 -38.42 -37.81
C GLU A 33 40.41 -37.14 -37.33
N MET A 34 41.74 -37.09 -37.26
CA MET A 34 42.47 -35.85 -36.98
C MET A 34 42.21 -34.77 -38.03
N ILE A 35 42.24 -35.12 -39.32
CA ILE A 35 41.94 -34.18 -40.41
C ILE A 35 40.52 -33.63 -40.27
N TYR A 36 39.53 -34.50 -40.01
CA TYR A 36 38.15 -34.07 -39.82
C TYR A 36 37.97 -33.26 -38.53
N TYR A 37 38.64 -33.63 -37.45
CA TYR A 37 38.62 -32.93 -36.18
C TYR A 37 39.14 -31.49 -36.34
N PHE A 38 40.33 -31.31 -36.92
CA PHE A 38 40.89 -29.97 -37.11
C PHE A 38 40.05 -29.14 -38.11
N LYS A 39 39.53 -29.77 -39.17
CA LYS A 39 38.63 -29.09 -40.12
C LYS A 39 37.31 -28.64 -39.46
N LYS A 40 36.72 -29.48 -38.60
CA LYS A 40 35.43 -29.20 -37.95
C LYS A 40 35.56 -28.22 -36.79
N THR A 41 36.65 -28.33 -36.01
CA THR A 41 36.87 -27.49 -34.83
C THR A 41 37.56 -26.17 -35.15
N GLY A 42 38.29 -26.06 -36.27
CA GLY A 42 39.08 -24.86 -36.61
C GLY A 42 40.25 -24.59 -35.65
N ILE A 43 40.58 -25.56 -34.79
CA ILE A 43 41.71 -25.50 -33.89
C ILE A 43 42.99 -25.70 -34.72
N ASP A 44 43.91 -24.75 -34.60
CA ASP A 44 45.22 -24.89 -35.23
C ASP A 44 46.06 -25.85 -34.37
N PRO A 45 46.50 -27.01 -34.89
CA PRO A 45 47.32 -27.95 -34.14
C PRO A 45 48.67 -27.36 -33.69
N LYS A 46 49.12 -26.24 -34.28
CA LYS A 46 50.32 -25.51 -33.86
C LYS A 46 50.08 -24.59 -32.65
N ASP A 47 48.83 -24.22 -32.39
CA ASP A 47 48.41 -23.30 -31.32
C ASP A 47 47.41 -23.98 -30.36
N ALA A 48 47.71 -25.23 -30.00
CA ALA A 48 46.87 -26.05 -29.13
C ALA A 48 46.72 -25.50 -27.71
N VAL A 49 47.62 -24.59 -27.28
CA VAL A 49 47.60 -23.98 -25.95
C VAL A 49 46.51 -22.91 -25.85
N ASN A 50 46.37 -22.03 -26.83
CA ASN A 50 45.39 -20.92 -26.76
C ASN A 50 43.96 -21.34 -27.17
N LYS A 51 43.83 -22.41 -27.96
CA LYS A 51 42.54 -22.92 -28.44
C LYS A 51 42.02 -24.15 -27.69
N ASN A 52 42.56 -24.43 -26.50
CA ASN A 52 42.12 -25.56 -25.68
C ASN A 52 40.67 -25.33 -25.16
N PRO A 53 39.70 -26.22 -25.48
CA PRO A 53 38.32 -26.09 -25.03
C PRO A 53 38.16 -25.97 -23.51
N ALA A 54 39.02 -26.63 -22.72
CA ALA A 54 38.94 -26.56 -21.26
C ALA A 54 39.25 -25.15 -20.73
N LEU A 55 40.20 -24.44 -21.35
CA LEU A 55 40.53 -23.05 -21.00
C LEU A 55 39.39 -22.11 -21.37
N MET A 56 38.73 -22.34 -22.51
CA MET A 56 37.56 -21.56 -22.92
C MET A 56 36.39 -21.73 -21.94
N VAL A 57 36.12 -22.97 -21.50
CA VAL A 57 35.08 -23.24 -20.49
C VAL A 57 35.41 -22.57 -19.16
N SER A 58 36.67 -22.64 -18.71
CA SER A 58 37.09 -21.96 -17.48
C SER A 58 36.97 -20.42 -17.58
N ALA A 59 37.27 -19.84 -18.74
CA ALA A 59 37.10 -18.41 -18.97
C ALA A 59 35.62 -18.00 -18.97
N LEU A 60 34.74 -18.82 -19.54
CA LEU A 60 33.28 -18.61 -19.47
C LEU A 60 32.77 -18.68 -18.04
N ASP A 61 33.19 -19.67 -17.26
CA ASP A 61 32.82 -19.81 -15.85
C ASP A 61 33.22 -18.56 -15.04
N LYS A 62 34.47 -18.11 -15.19
CA LYS A 62 34.94 -16.86 -14.55
C LYS A 62 34.09 -15.64 -14.94
N ARG A 63 33.69 -15.54 -16.21
CA ARG A 63 32.83 -14.44 -16.69
C ARG A 63 31.44 -14.50 -16.06
N ILE A 64 30.85 -15.69 -15.97
CA ILE A 64 29.54 -15.90 -15.34
C ILE A 64 29.60 -15.52 -13.86
N VAL A 65 30.60 -16.03 -13.13
CA VAL A 65 30.79 -15.70 -11.71
C VAL A 65 31.00 -14.19 -11.52
N SER A 66 31.80 -13.56 -12.37
CA SER A 66 31.99 -12.11 -12.32
C SER A 66 30.69 -11.35 -12.58
N PHE A 67 29.89 -11.78 -13.55
CA PHE A 67 28.60 -11.16 -13.85
C PHE A 67 27.63 -11.28 -12.67
N LEU A 68 27.53 -12.46 -12.06
CA LEU A 68 26.68 -12.67 -10.88
C LEU A 68 27.11 -11.79 -9.70
N LYS A 69 28.43 -11.64 -9.47
CA LYS A 69 28.95 -10.74 -8.44
C LYS A 69 28.57 -9.28 -8.69
N VAL A 70 28.62 -8.84 -9.94
CA VAL A 70 28.21 -7.48 -10.34
C VAL A 70 26.70 -7.29 -10.14
N GLN A 71 25.88 -8.25 -10.57
CA GLN A 71 24.42 -8.23 -10.35
C GLN A 71 24.09 -8.17 -8.85
N GLU A 72 24.76 -8.98 -8.03
CA GLU A 72 24.55 -8.98 -6.59
C GLU A 72 24.94 -7.64 -5.95
N ARG A 73 26.12 -7.11 -6.28
CA ARG A 73 26.67 -5.89 -5.69
C ARG A 73 25.91 -4.64 -6.13
N ASP A 74 25.65 -4.52 -7.43
CA ASP A 74 25.21 -3.25 -8.03
C ASP A 74 23.68 -3.17 -8.15
N ILE A 75 22.96 -4.29 -8.07
CA ILE A 75 21.50 -4.33 -8.23
C ILE A 75 20.83 -4.95 -7.01
N LEU A 76 21.14 -6.20 -6.66
CA LEU A 76 20.37 -6.93 -5.64
C LEU A 76 20.58 -6.37 -4.23
N LYS A 77 21.81 -5.98 -3.87
CA LYS A 77 22.10 -5.37 -2.56
C LYS A 77 21.42 -4.02 -2.38
N PRO A 78 21.53 -3.05 -3.32
CA PRO A 78 20.79 -1.80 -3.27
C PRO A 78 19.28 -2.02 -3.18
N LEU A 79 18.72 -2.89 -4.03
CA LEU A 79 17.27 -3.15 -4.02
C LEU A 79 16.80 -3.68 -2.66
N ARG A 80 17.56 -4.59 -2.03
CA ARG A 80 17.26 -5.08 -0.69
C ARG A 80 17.29 -3.95 0.35
N GLN A 81 18.25 -3.04 0.24
CA GLN A 81 18.39 -1.90 1.13
C GLN A 81 17.22 -0.93 0.97
N ASP A 82 16.86 -0.59 -0.27
CA ASP A 82 15.73 0.30 -0.59
C ASP A 82 14.41 -0.27 -0.05
N VAL A 83 14.17 -1.57 -0.23
CA VAL A 83 12.98 -2.25 0.31
C VAL A 83 12.93 -2.16 1.84
N PHE A 84 14.07 -2.34 2.51
CA PHE A 84 14.14 -2.25 3.96
C PHE A 84 13.89 -0.82 4.46
N GLU A 85 14.48 0.17 3.79
CA GLU A 85 14.26 1.59 4.10
C GLU A 85 12.80 2.00 3.87
N TYR A 86 12.21 1.57 2.76
CA TYR A 86 10.81 1.81 2.47
C TYR A 86 9.90 1.19 3.54
N GLN A 87 10.17 -0.05 3.95
CA GLN A 87 9.43 -0.71 5.03
C GLN A 87 9.51 0.06 6.34
N LYS A 88 10.69 0.61 6.67
CA LYS A 88 10.89 1.42 7.87
C LYS A 88 10.10 2.72 7.81
N ILE A 89 10.20 3.47 6.71
CA ILE A 89 9.45 4.72 6.49
C ILE A 89 7.95 4.45 6.58
N GLN A 90 7.46 3.41 5.91
CA GLN A 90 6.05 3.04 5.92
C GLN A 90 5.55 2.70 7.34
N LYS A 91 6.37 2.05 8.16
CA LYS A 91 6.03 1.76 9.56
C LYS A 91 5.91 3.04 10.39
N ASP A 92 6.82 3.98 10.20
CA ASP A 92 6.82 5.26 10.91
C ASP A 92 5.62 6.13 10.47
N ASP A 93 5.34 6.19 9.18
CA ASP A 93 4.17 6.89 8.63
C ASP A 93 2.86 6.30 9.16
N ASN A 94 2.74 4.97 9.22
CA ASN A 94 1.58 4.32 9.81
C ASN A 94 1.41 4.68 11.29
N ALA A 95 2.49 4.74 12.07
CA ALA A 95 2.43 5.15 13.48
C ALA A 95 1.99 6.62 13.63
N ASN A 96 2.48 7.50 12.76
CA ASN A 96 2.09 8.91 12.71
C ASN A 96 0.60 9.06 12.35
N LEU A 97 0.13 8.32 11.35
CA LEU A 97 -1.28 8.31 10.94
C LEU A 97 -2.20 7.81 12.05
N ILE A 98 -1.83 6.72 12.74
CA ILE A 98 -2.59 6.21 13.88
C ILE A 98 -2.69 7.27 14.98
N THR A 99 -1.60 7.97 15.26
CA THR A 99 -1.56 9.05 16.27
C THR A 99 -2.46 10.21 15.87
N ALA A 100 -2.42 10.63 14.60
CA ALA A 100 -3.27 11.70 14.08
C ALA A 100 -4.76 11.33 14.13
N ILE A 101 -5.12 10.11 13.72
CA ILE A 101 -6.49 9.61 13.76
C ILE A 101 -7.00 9.58 15.20
N ASN A 102 -6.23 9.03 16.14
CA ASN A 102 -6.61 8.98 17.56
C ASN A 102 -6.83 10.39 18.15
N LYS A 103 -5.99 11.36 17.76
CA LYS A 103 -6.16 12.76 18.18
C LYS A 103 -7.49 13.34 17.67
N ILE A 104 -7.82 13.13 16.40
CA ILE A 104 -9.06 13.62 15.80
C ILE A 104 -10.28 12.96 16.46
N LEU A 105 -10.23 11.64 16.68
CA LEU A 105 -11.31 10.89 17.33
C LEU A 105 -11.58 11.42 18.75
N ASN A 106 -10.52 11.66 19.52
CA ASN A 106 -10.62 12.21 20.87
C ASN A 106 -11.23 13.62 20.85
N GLN A 107 -10.76 14.49 19.94
CA GLN A 107 -11.31 15.84 19.78
C GLN A 107 -12.80 15.80 19.39
N HIS A 108 -13.18 14.92 18.46
CA HIS A 108 -14.55 14.78 18.02
C HIS A 108 -15.46 14.26 19.15
N SER A 109 -14.97 13.31 19.96
CA SER A 109 -15.67 12.79 21.14
C SER A 109 -15.98 13.91 22.14
N VAL A 110 -14.96 14.69 22.51
CA VAL A 110 -15.10 15.84 23.42
C VAL A 110 -16.09 16.87 22.87
N ARG A 111 -15.93 17.26 21.61
CA ARG A 111 -16.82 18.23 20.95
C ARG A 111 -18.26 17.74 20.90
N THR A 112 -18.48 16.46 20.66
CA THR A 112 -19.83 15.86 20.65
C THR A 112 -20.47 15.91 22.04
N ALA A 113 -19.71 15.64 23.09
CA ALA A 113 -20.20 15.75 24.47
C ALA A 113 -20.57 17.19 24.84
N GLU A 114 -19.73 18.16 24.44
CA GLU A 114 -19.97 19.58 24.66
C GLU A 114 -21.23 20.07 23.92
N ILE A 115 -21.39 19.72 22.64
CA ILE A 115 -22.57 20.07 21.85
C ILE A 115 -23.85 19.50 22.51
N LYS A 116 -23.81 18.24 22.95
CA LYS A 116 -24.96 17.61 23.64
C LYS A 116 -25.32 18.35 24.93
N LYS A 117 -24.31 18.73 25.72
CA LYS A 117 -24.52 19.50 26.96
C LYS A 117 -25.14 20.87 26.66
N ASN A 118 -24.58 21.61 25.71
CA ASN A 118 -25.09 22.93 25.33
C ASN A 118 -26.52 22.86 24.79
N HIS A 119 -26.86 21.84 23.99
CA HIS A 119 -28.23 21.64 23.54
C HIS A 119 -29.19 21.37 24.70
N LEU A 120 -28.81 20.51 25.64
CA LEU A 120 -29.64 20.22 26.82
C LEU A 120 -29.88 21.47 27.67
N GLU A 121 -28.84 22.27 27.91
CA GLU A 121 -28.94 23.54 28.64
C GLU A 121 -29.87 24.53 27.92
N ASN A 122 -29.73 24.67 26.60
CA ASN A 122 -30.59 25.52 25.80
C ASN A 122 -32.06 25.06 25.83
N PHE A 123 -32.33 23.75 25.74
CA PHE A 123 -33.70 23.23 25.86
C PHE A 123 -34.31 23.54 27.23
N ASN A 124 -33.53 23.40 28.30
CA ASN A 124 -34.00 23.73 29.65
C ASN A 124 -34.32 25.23 29.80
N LEU A 125 -33.50 26.11 29.21
CA LEU A 125 -33.74 27.56 29.17
C LEU A 125 -34.99 27.92 28.37
N ILE A 126 -35.21 27.28 27.22
CA ILE A 126 -36.44 27.49 26.42
C ILE A 126 -37.66 27.08 27.23
N ASN A 127 -37.63 25.89 27.84
CA ASN A 127 -38.74 25.41 28.66
C ASN A 127 -39.03 26.31 29.87
N SER A 128 -38.00 26.82 30.55
CA SER A 128 -38.19 27.73 31.68
C SER A 128 -38.78 29.08 31.23
N ASN A 129 -38.31 29.62 30.10
CA ASN A 129 -38.86 30.83 29.51
C ASN A 129 -40.30 30.66 29.04
N ASP A 130 -40.63 29.54 28.40
CA ASP A 130 -42.00 29.26 27.96
C ASP A 130 -42.96 29.10 29.15
N ASN A 131 -42.52 28.47 30.23
CA ASN A 131 -43.28 28.41 31.48
C ASN A 131 -43.53 29.80 32.08
N SER A 132 -42.50 30.64 32.14
CA SER A 132 -42.62 32.02 32.62
C SER A 132 -43.56 32.85 31.75
N ARG A 133 -43.44 32.74 30.42
CA ARG A 133 -44.30 33.42 29.46
C ARG A 133 -45.74 32.97 29.58
N THR A 134 -45.99 31.67 29.74
CA THR A 134 -47.34 31.13 29.93
C THR A 134 -47.98 31.65 31.22
N LYS A 135 -47.23 31.70 32.33
CA LYS A 135 -47.70 32.28 33.59
C LYS A 135 -48.07 33.76 33.44
N LEU A 136 -47.24 34.54 32.74
CA LEU A 136 -47.49 35.97 32.50
C LEU A 136 -48.68 36.19 31.56
N MET A 137 -48.81 35.38 30.51
CA MET A 137 -49.97 35.43 29.61
C MET A 137 -51.27 35.13 30.38
N ASN A 138 -51.27 34.09 31.21
CA ASN A 138 -52.43 33.73 32.02
C ASN A 138 -52.81 34.84 33.00
N SER A 139 -51.84 35.53 33.61
CA SER A 139 -52.13 36.62 34.54
C SER A 139 -52.69 37.86 33.83
N GLU A 140 -52.19 38.22 32.65
CA GLU A 140 -52.74 39.31 31.83
C GLU A 140 -54.14 38.98 31.30
N LEU A 141 -54.37 37.74 30.85
CA LEU A 141 -55.70 37.28 30.45
C LEU A 141 -56.70 37.37 31.61
N GLU A 142 -56.29 37.01 32.83
CA GLU A 142 -57.15 37.12 34.00
C GLU A 142 -57.47 38.58 34.34
N LYS A 143 -56.48 39.48 34.30
CA LYS A 143 -56.73 40.94 34.46
C LYS A 143 -57.72 41.46 33.43
N ASN A 144 -57.55 41.06 32.15
CA ASN A 144 -58.46 41.46 31.07
C ASN A 144 -59.88 40.94 31.30
N ARG A 145 -60.03 39.68 31.75
CA ARG A 145 -61.34 39.11 32.14
C ARG A 145 -62.00 39.94 33.24
N GLN A 146 -61.26 40.27 34.30
CA GLN A 146 -61.77 41.09 35.40
C GLN A 146 -62.16 42.50 34.92
N ALA A 147 -61.35 43.13 34.08
CA ALA A 147 -61.66 44.45 33.53
C ALA A 147 -62.95 44.45 32.68
N ILE A 148 -63.16 43.41 31.86
CA ILE A 148 -64.39 43.25 31.06
C ILE A 148 -65.61 43.09 31.98
N ILE A 149 -65.49 42.29 33.05
CA ILE A 149 -66.57 42.11 34.03
C ILE A 149 -66.92 43.45 34.69
N VAL A 150 -65.90 44.22 35.12
CA VAL A 150 -66.10 45.54 35.73
C VAL A 150 -66.76 46.52 34.76
N LEU A 151 -66.28 46.59 33.51
CA LEU A 151 -66.89 47.43 32.48
C LEU A 151 -68.36 47.06 32.25
N CYS A 152 -68.68 45.76 32.20
CA CYS A 152 -70.05 45.30 32.06
C CYS A 152 -70.94 45.70 33.25
N GLN A 153 -70.41 45.64 34.49
CA GLN A 153 -71.13 46.09 35.68
C GLN A 153 -71.42 47.59 35.66
N LEU A 154 -70.48 48.40 35.16
CA LEU A 154 -70.67 49.84 35.02
C LEU A 154 -71.70 50.22 33.95
N ILE A 155 -71.83 49.42 32.89
CA ILE A 155 -72.76 49.66 31.78
C ILE A 155 -74.18 49.12 32.07
N ASP A 156 -74.30 47.92 32.66
CA ASP A 156 -75.57 47.29 33.02
C ASP A 156 -75.72 47.17 34.54
N ASP A 157 -75.86 48.34 35.18
CA ASP A 157 -75.96 48.40 36.63
C ASP A 157 -77.29 47.76 37.09
N LYS A 158 -77.19 46.73 37.94
CA LYS A 158 -78.25 45.75 38.33
C LYS A 158 -78.58 44.64 37.32
N ASN A 159 -77.78 44.44 36.27
CA ASN A 159 -77.91 43.31 35.33
C ASN A 159 -79.30 43.18 34.67
N LYS A 160 -79.90 44.30 34.27
CA LYS A 160 -81.26 44.30 33.70
C LYS A 160 -81.30 43.72 32.29
N SER A 161 -80.19 43.80 31.56
CA SER A 161 -80.06 43.22 30.21
C SER A 161 -79.62 41.75 30.21
N GLY A 162 -79.21 41.21 31.37
CA GLY A 162 -78.62 39.88 31.50
C GLY A 162 -77.23 39.75 30.88
N ALA A 163 -76.59 40.87 30.52
CA ALA A 163 -75.28 40.88 29.86
C ALA A 163 -74.17 40.35 30.76
N LEU A 164 -74.24 40.63 32.07
CA LEU A 164 -73.23 40.18 33.03
C LEU A 164 -73.18 38.65 33.14
N ASP A 165 -74.34 38.00 33.16
CA ASP A 165 -74.44 36.53 33.27
C ASP A 165 -73.96 35.83 32.00
N LYS A 166 -74.28 36.42 30.83
CA LYS A 166 -73.77 35.92 29.54
C LYS A 166 -72.25 36.03 29.47
N ILE A 167 -71.66 37.16 29.87
CA ILE A 167 -70.19 37.33 29.88
C ILE A 167 -69.54 36.36 30.86
N LYS A 168 -70.10 36.18 32.06
CA LYS A 168 -69.59 35.19 33.02
C LYS A 168 -69.64 33.77 32.46
N SER A 169 -70.71 33.40 31.75
CA SER A 169 -70.83 32.09 31.09
C SER A 169 -69.82 31.84 29.96
N ILE A 170 -69.25 32.90 29.37
CA ILE A 170 -68.21 32.79 28.34
C ILE A 170 -66.84 32.52 28.97
N PHE A 171 -66.61 32.99 30.20
CA PHE A 171 -65.32 32.85 30.90
C PHE A 171 -65.26 31.65 31.87
N SER A 172 -66.39 31.04 32.20
CA SER A 172 -66.54 29.79 32.97
C SER A 172 -66.24 28.55 32.13
#